data_AF-A0A1Q8BHK9-F1
#
_entry.id   AF-A0A1Q8BHK9-F1
#
_cell.length_a   1.000
_cell.length_b   1.000
_cell.length_c   1.000
_cell.angle_alpha   90.00
_cell.angle_beta   90.00
_cell.angle_gamma   90.00
#
_symmetry.space_group_name_H-M   'P 1'
#
loop_
_entity.id
_entity.type
_entity.pdbx_description
1 polymer ?
#
loop_
_entity_poly.entity_id
_entity_poly.type
_entity_poly.pdbx_seq_one_letter_code
_entity_poly.pdbx_strand_id
1 'polypeptide(L)' 'MSLGYSPETKEKAALSGSPWEKTGYVTIKKTGQRSVVLKGLASEIVKTRQKEAQAAEPKKR' A
#
# COMPACT_ATOMS: atom_id res chain seq x y z
N MET A 1 -5.49 -5.74 -12.02
CA MET A 1 -4.69 -6.95 -11.75
C MET A 1 -4.06 -6.76 -10.39
N SER A 2 -4.29 -7.66 -9.44
CA SER A 2 -3.57 -7.65 -8.15
C SER A 2 -2.13 -8.08 -8.39
N LEU A 3 -1.17 -7.55 -7.61
CA LEU A 3 0.27 -7.84 -7.75
C LEU A 3 0.65 -9.28 -7.35
N GLY A 4 -0.30 -10.09 -6.90
CA GLY A 4 -0.08 -11.51 -6.57
C GLY A 4 0.77 -11.74 -5.32
N TYR A 5 0.98 -10.72 -4.50
CA TYR A 5 1.67 -10.86 -3.23
C TYR A 5 0.75 -11.44 -2.15
N SER A 6 1.35 -12.15 -1.20
CA SER A 6 0.70 -12.58 0.05
C SER A 6 1.27 -11.73 1.19
N PRO A 7 0.74 -10.52 1.45
CA PRO A 7 1.23 -9.64 2.50
C PRO A 7 0.81 -10.12 3.89
N GLU A 8 1.71 -9.96 4.85
CA GLU A 8 1.41 -10.06 6.28
C GLU A 8 1.37 -8.63 6.85
N THR A 9 0.27 -8.29 7.51
CA THR A 9 0.07 -6.96 8.09
C THR A 9 0.38 -6.99 9.58
N LYS A 10 1.06 -5.95 10.07
CA LYS A 10 1.22 -5.70 11.50
C LYS A 10 0.76 -4.31 11.83
N GLU A 11 -0.43 -4.23 12.43
CA GLU A 11 -1.03 -2.96 12.83
C GLU A 11 -0.47 -2.47 14.16
N LYS A 12 -0.53 -1.15 14.38
CA LYS A 12 -0.23 -0.50 15.68
C LYS A 12 1.17 -0.87 16.24
N ALA A 13 2.09 -1.20 15.35
CA ALA A 13 3.45 -1.58 15.69
C ALA A 13 4.43 -0.61 15.03
N ALA A 14 5.19 0.11 15.85
CA ALA A 14 6.29 0.93 15.35
C ALA A 14 7.49 0.05 15.03
N LEU A 15 8.19 0.37 13.94
CA LEU A 15 9.51 -0.18 13.68
C LEU A 15 10.51 0.50 14.63
N SER A 16 11.48 -0.26 15.14
CA SER A 16 12.47 0.24 16.13
C SER A 16 13.28 1.45 15.62
N GLY A 17 13.41 1.61 14.30
CA GLY A 17 14.10 2.74 13.68
C GLY A 17 13.25 4.00 13.49
N SER A 18 11.93 3.93 13.66
CA SER A 18 11.00 5.06 13.45
C SER A 18 9.87 5.05 14.49
N PRO A 19 10.12 5.55 15.72
CA PRO A 19 9.15 5.52 16.83
C PRO A 19 7.83 6.28 16.55
N TRP A 20 7.82 7.16 15.54
CA TRP A 20 6.68 7.96 15.10
C TRP A 20 5.76 7.24 14.10
N GLU A 21 6.22 6.17 13.44
CA GLU A 21 5.41 5.37 12.51
C GLU A 21 4.58 4.33 13.28
N LYS A 22 3.64 4.82 14.10
CA LYS A 22 2.79 3.96 14.95
C LYS A 22 1.64 3.27 14.19
N THR A 23 1.44 3.60 12.92
CA THR A 23 0.32 3.09 12.12
C THR A 23 0.47 1.59 11.82
N GLY A 24 1.70 1.09 11.72
CA GLY A 24 1.99 -0.30 11.41
C GLY A 24 2.84 -0.46 10.15
N TYR A 25 3.07 -1.71 9.75
CA TYR A 25 3.83 -2.05 8.56
C TYR A 25 3.28 -3.29 7.87
N VAL A 26 3.68 -3.47 6.60
CA VAL A 26 3.31 -4.64 5.78
C VAL A 26 4.58 -5.34 5.33
N THR A 27 4.65 -6.64 5.58
CA THR A 27 5.72 -7.52 5.11
C THR A 27 5.26 -8.32 3.91
N ILE A 28 6.10 -8.40 2.88
CA ILE A 28 5.85 -9.19 1.68
C ILE A 28 7.04 -10.09 1.38
N LYS A 29 6.79 -11.27 0.83
CA LYS A 29 7.86 -12.11 0.29
C LYS A 29 8.51 -11.41 -0.89
N LYS A 30 9.79 -11.06 -0.74
CA LYS A 30 10.55 -10.36 -1.77
C LYS A 30 10.67 -11.22 -3.03
N THR A 31 10.18 -10.70 -4.14
CA THR A 31 10.29 -11.31 -5.48
C THR A 31 10.99 -10.31 -6.39
N GLY A 32 12.28 -10.53 -6.65
CA GLY A 32 13.10 -9.64 -7.47
C GLY A 32 13.65 -8.40 -6.76
N GLN A 33 13.98 -7.37 -7.53
CA GLN A 33 14.65 -6.17 -7.04
C GLN A 33 13.68 -5.28 -6.23
N ARG A 34 14.13 -4.83 -5.05
CA ARG A 34 13.29 -4.05 -4.11
C ARG A 34 12.67 -2.81 -4.75
N SER A 35 13.43 -2.07 -5.55
CA SER A 35 12.97 -0.85 -6.22
C SER A 35 11.82 -1.12 -7.20
N VAL A 36 11.89 -2.22 -7.96
CA VAL A 36 10.85 -2.63 -8.91
C VAL A 36 9.57 -3.00 -8.18
N VAL A 37 9.68 -3.78 -7.10
CA VAL A 37 8.54 -4.16 -6.25
C VAL A 37 7.87 -2.92 -5.65
N LEU A 38 8.64 -1.98 -5.10
CA LEU A 38 8.11 -0.75 -4.53
C LEU A 38 7.42 0.15 -5.57
N LYS A 39 7.95 0.26 -6.79
CA LYS A 39 7.31 0.99 -7.89
C LYS A 39 5.97 0.35 -8.29
N GLY A 40 5.90 -0.98 -8.34
CA GLY A 40 4.66 -1.71 -8.61
C GLY A 40 3.60 -1.44 -7.54
N LEU A 41 3.98 -1.54 -6.26
CA LEU A 41 3.10 -1.24 -5.13
C LEU A 41 2.57 0.20 -5.19
N ALA A 42 3.45 1.18 -5.38
CA ALA A 42 3.06 2.59 -5.48
C ALA A 42 2.05 2.82 -6.62
N SER A 43 2.26 2.18 -7.77
CA SER A 43 1.38 2.32 -8.94
C SER A 43 -0.02 1.80 -8.67
N GLU A 44 -0.17 0.63 -8.05
CA GLU A 44 -1.48 0.08 -7.72
C GLU A 44 -2.17 0.88 -6.59
N ILE A 45 -1.43 1.37 -5.60
CA ILE A 45 -1.99 2.24 -4.55
C ILE A 45 -2.58 3.51 -5.17
N VAL A 46 -1.87 4.15 -6.11
CA VAL A 46 -2.38 5.35 -6.79
C VAL A 46 -3.64 5.03 -7.59
N LYS A 47 -3.65 3.94 -8.37
CA LYS A 47 -4.83 3.53 -9.14
C LYS A 47 -6.05 3.29 -8.23
N THR A 48 -5.86 2.60 -7.10
CA THR A 48 -6.93 2.34 -6.14
C THR A 48 -7.46 3.63 -5.54
N ARG A 49 -6.58 4.54 -5.08
CA ARG A 49 -6.99 5.84 -4.52
C ARG A 49 -7.71 6.73 -5.53
N GLN A 50 -7.26 6.75 -6.78
CA GLN A 50 -7.94 7.49 -7.85
C GLN A 50 -9.33 6.94 -8.12
N LYS A 51 -9.48 5.61 -8.16
CA LYS A 51 -10.77 4.94 -8.33
C LYS A 51 -11.72 5.24 -7.16
N GLU A 52 -11.21 5.21 -5.93
CA GLU A 52 -11.98 5.57 -4.73
C GLU A 52 -12.41 7.03 -4.74
N ALA A 53 -11.52 7.95 -5.13
CA ALA A 53 -11.82 9.38 -5.24
C ALA A 53 -12.93 9.65 -6.29
N GLN A 54 -12.86 9.01 -7.45
CA GLN A 54 -13.89 9.11 -8.49
C GLN A 54 -15.24 8.51 -8.06
N ALA A 55 -15.22 7.47 -7.23
CA ALA A 55 -16.44 6.88 -6.67
C ALA A 55 -17.06 7.74 -5.55
N ALA A 56 -16.25 8.58 -4.89
CA ALA A 56 -16.66 9.44 -3.79
C ALA A 56 -17.20 10.82 -4.24
N GLU A 57 -17.00 11.22 -5.50
CA GLU A 57 -17.66 12.42 -6.02
C GLU A 57 -19.17 12.19 -6.13
N PRO A 58 -20.02 12.95 -5.41
CA PRO A 58 -21.45 12.85 -5.59
C PRO A 58 -21.77 13.35 -7.00
N LYS A 59 -22.39 12.50 -7.83
CA LYS A 59 -23.04 12.94 -9.08
C LYS A 59 -23.94 14.12 -8.74
N LYS A 60 -23.50 15.34 -9.07
CA LYS A 60 -24.38 16.52 -9.08
C LYS A 60 -25.50 16.21 -10.07
N ARG A 61 -26.68 15.90 -9.52
CA ARG A 61 -27.95 15.93 -10.25
C ARG A 61 -28.40 17.37 -10.36
#